data_AF-A0A355TVH0-F1
#
_entry.id   AF-A0A355TVH0-F1
#
_cell.length_a   1.000
_cell.length_b   1.000
_cell.length_c   1.000
_cell.angle_alpha   90.00
_cell.angle_beta   90.00
_cell.angle_gamma   90.00
#
_symmetry.space_group_name_H-M   'P 1'
#
loop_
_entity.id
_entity.type
_entity.pdbx_description
1 polymer ?
#
loop_
_entity_poly.entity_id
_entity_poly.type
_entity_poly.pdbx_seq_one_letter_code
_entity_poly.pdbx_strand_id
1 'polypeptide(L)'
;MDRIGNALERIAGALERIATAIERGAAISGDNLSAAADLVKKSQELGEQIVPKPLQAEAVSVIEQADRKEPTPEIEDGLIKLGHKIEDASLSKGEASEAEELVFELPSNHVKEDFAKRYPCLSEFLEGRGITICDVFAPLVPKSLDDRLEEIALYMGNRYSDIYPLLLAIKANLRTGFNFSLDFTSCSASSAKVIDKLCRALYEIAFLDEYRYLGYPDFKVQARASTIGIAHNFFSGFWFERYVAQLTAAVVKSVRREFNLAENEFEIIRNAKLMCQGIPRERDILVSCANQYYWLECKSGDNYIDSIAAYDTFSAHFGFEQDNCFLVFLSNEAGYHRAAGSGMQICSSAEFSSRFADLLRHNLEKAGYVRVDQV
;
A
#
# COMPACT_ATOMS: atom_id res chain seq x y z
N MET A 1 10.78 -4.78 21.12
CA MET A 1 11.26 -6.01 20.42
C MET A 1 11.15 -5.88 18.90
N ASP A 2 10.25 -5.04 18.37
CA ASP A 2 9.95 -4.95 16.93
C ASP A 2 11.05 -4.33 16.05
N ARG A 3 11.95 -3.50 16.61
CA ARG A 3 13.10 -2.95 15.86
C ARG A 3 14.11 -4.03 15.43
N ILE A 4 14.33 -5.02 16.28
CA ILE A 4 15.18 -6.16 15.96
C ILE A 4 14.46 -7.07 14.96
N GLY A 5 13.15 -7.31 15.16
CA GLY A 5 12.34 -8.12 14.24
C GLY A 5 12.39 -7.59 12.80
N ASN A 6 12.13 -6.30 12.61
CA ASN A 6 12.16 -5.67 11.29
C ASN A 6 13.58 -5.64 10.67
N ALA A 7 14.64 -5.53 11.48
CA ALA A 7 16.02 -5.61 10.99
C ALA A 7 16.38 -7.04 10.54
N LEU A 8 15.94 -8.05 11.31
CA LEU A 8 16.15 -9.46 11.01
C LEU A 8 15.38 -9.89 9.75
N GLU A 9 14.14 -9.46 9.57
CA GLU A 9 13.38 -9.73 8.34
C GLU A 9 14.05 -9.09 7.10
N ARG A 10 14.64 -7.89 7.25
CA ARG A 10 15.36 -7.22 6.16
C ARG A 10 16.67 -7.92 5.81
N ILE A 11 17.39 -8.45 6.80
CA ILE A 11 18.59 -9.26 6.59
C ILE A 11 18.22 -10.59 5.95
N ALA A 12 17.19 -11.27 6.46
CA ALA A 12 16.71 -12.53 5.91
C ALA A 12 16.33 -12.40 4.44
N GLY A 13 15.53 -11.38 4.09
CA GLY A 13 15.16 -11.12 2.70
C GLY A 13 16.35 -10.73 1.81
N ALA A 14 17.36 -10.03 2.34
CA ALA A 14 18.57 -9.71 1.57
C ALA A 14 19.45 -10.94 1.32
N LEU A 15 19.64 -11.80 2.33
CA LEU A 15 20.39 -13.04 2.21
C LEU A 15 19.70 -14.03 1.26
N GLU A 16 18.37 -14.11 1.31
CA GLU A 16 17.59 -14.98 0.42
C GLU A 16 17.68 -14.54 -1.05
N ARG A 17 17.71 -13.22 -1.31
CA ARG A 17 17.97 -12.68 -2.66
C ARG A 17 19.39 -12.97 -3.14
N ILE A 18 20.40 -12.89 -2.25
CA ILE A 18 21.79 -13.23 -2.59
C ILE A 18 21.92 -14.73 -2.87
N ALA A 19 21.34 -15.58 -2.02
CA ALA A 19 21.33 -17.03 -2.20
C ALA A 19 20.64 -17.41 -3.53
N THR A 20 19.49 -16.80 -3.80
CA THR A 20 18.74 -17.02 -5.04
C THR A 20 19.51 -16.55 -6.28
N ALA A 21 20.23 -15.41 -6.20
CA ALA A 21 21.08 -14.93 -7.30
C ALA A 21 22.27 -15.87 -7.57
N ILE A 22 22.87 -16.43 -6.50
CA ILE A 22 23.94 -17.43 -6.59
C ILE A 22 23.43 -18.70 -7.24
N GLU A 23 22.30 -19.23 -6.78
CA GLU A 23 21.69 -20.45 -7.33
C GLU A 23 21.28 -20.31 -8.80
N ARG A 24 20.90 -19.10 -9.23
CA ARG A 24 20.49 -18.80 -10.59
C ARG A 24 21.63 -18.34 -11.52
N GLY A 25 22.88 -18.34 -11.03
CA GLY A 25 24.06 -17.96 -11.83
C GLY A 25 24.07 -16.50 -12.28
N ALA A 26 23.33 -15.62 -11.60
CA ALA A 26 23.27 -14.20 -11.91
C ALA A 26 24.48 -13.47 -11.33
N ALA A 27 25.00 -12.46 -12.04
CA ALA A 27 26.05 -11.61 -11.50
C ALA A 27 25.52 -10.83 -10.29
N ILE A 28 26.10 -11.08 -9.13
CA ILE A 28 25.79 -10.33 -7.90
C ILE A 28 26.42 -8.95 -8.04
N SER A 29 25.62 -7.88 -8.06
CA SER A 29 26.16 -6.52 -8.06
C SER A 29 26.91 -6.24 -6.76
N GLY A 30 27.99 -5.45 -6.84
CA GLY A 30 28.72 -5.00 -5.64
C GLY A 30 27.83 -4.26 -4.64
N ASP A 31 26.81 -3.56 -5.15
CA ASP A 31 25.82 -2.84 -4.34
C ASP A 31 24.97 -3.77 -3.47
N ASN A 32 24.62 -4.97 -3.97
CA ASN A 32 23.84 -5.96 -3.20
C ASN A 32 24.66 -6.54 -2.03
N LEU A 33 25.95 -6.78 -2.26
CA LEU A 33 26.88 -7.25 -1.23
C LEU A 33 27.15 -6.18 -0.17
N SER A 34 27.34 -4.92 -0.59
CA SER A 34 27.51 -3.79 0.33
C SER A 34 26.27 -3.55 1.17
N ALA A 35 25.08 -3.54 0.57
CA ALA A 35 23.82 -3.33 1.27
C ALA A 35 23.53 -4.43 2.31
N ALA A 36 23.86 -5.68 2.00
CA ALA A 36 23.75 -6.78 2.95
C ALA A 36 24.74 -6.64 4.12
N ALA A 37 25.99 -6.25 3.83
CA ALA A 37 27.00 -6.00 4.87
C ALA A 37 26.60 -4.84 5.79
N ASP A 38 26.08 -3.75 5.23
CA ASP A 38 25.61 -2.58 5.98
C ASP A 38 24.42 -2.91 6.88
N LEU A 39 23.49 -3.74 6.41
CA LEU A 39 22.34 -4.21 7.21
C LEU A 39 22.77 -5.14 8.36
N VAL A 40 23.72 -6.06 8.10
CA VAL A 40 24.28 -6.93 9.14
C VAL A 40 24.97 -6.11 10.22
N LYS A 41 25.80 -5.14 9.82
CA LYS A 41 26.47 -4.24 10.76
C LYS A 41 25.47 -3.44 11.59
N LYS A 42 24.43 -2.89 10.96
CA LYS A 42 23.38 -2.14 11.65
C LYS A 42 22.58 -3.01 12.63
N SER A 43 22.34 -4.29 12.32
CA SER A 43 21.71 -5.23 13.26
C SER A 43 22.63 -5.60 14.43
N GLN A 44 23.93 -5.68 14.22
CA GLN A 44 24.90 -5.89 15.29
C GLN A 44 24.94 -4.68 16.23
N GLU A 45 25.00 -3.46 15.68
CA GLU A 45 24.94 -2.21 16.45
C GLU A 45 23.63 -2.07 17.25
N LEU A 46 22.50 -2.51 16.70
CA LEU A 46 21.21 -2.54 17.40
C LEU A 46 21.15 -3.62 18.50
N GLY A 47 21.82 -4.76 18.29
CA GLY A 47 21.93 -5.83 19.29
C GLY A 47 22.82 -5.44 20.48
N GLU A 48 23.90 -4.69 20.24
CA GLU A 48 24.81 -4.19 21.29
C GLU A 48 24.16 -3.13 22.19
N GLN A 49 23.15 -2.40 21.69
CA GLN A 49 22.36 -1.45 22.50
C GLN A 49 21.37 -2.15 23.45
N ILE A 50 21.23 -3.48 23.37
CA ILE A 50 20.29 -4.30 24.14
C ILE A 50 21.06 -5.28 25.05
N VAL A 51 22.29 -4.97 25.43
CA VAL A 51 22.97 -5.72 26.51
C VAL A 51 22.30 -5.39 27.85
N PRO A 52 21.71 -6.37 28.56
CA PRO A 52 21.24 -6.14 29.91
C PRO A 52 22.45 -5.93 30.82
N LYS A 53 22.45 -4.81 31.54
CA LYS A 53 23.38 -4.52 32.63
C LYS A 53 23.37 -5.73 33.60
N PRO A 54 24.52 -6.33 33.95
CA PRO A 54 24.53 -7.53 34.77
C PRO A 54 23.97 -7.21 36.16
N LEU A 55 22.99 -8.00 36.59
CA LEU A 55 22.49 -8.02 37.96
C LEU A 55 23.64 -8.40 38.90
N GLN A 56 23.86 -7.54 39.90
CA GLN A 56 24.82 -7.80 40.97
C GLN A 56 24.38 -9.03 41.78
N ALA A 57 25.36 -9.87 42.12
CA ALA A 57 25.21 -11.07 42.91
C ALA A 57 25.12 -10.71 44.41
N GLU A 58 23.97 -10.97 45.01
CA GLU A 58 23.69 -11.12 46.46
C GLU A 58 22.17 -11.42 46.52
N ALA A 59 21.62 -12.52 47.04
CA ALA A 59 22.05 -13.43 48.06
C ALA A 59 21.52 -14.86 47.82
N VAL A 60 22.33 -15.84 48.20
CA VAL A 60 21.96 -17.24 48.43
C VAL A 60 21.34 -17.34 49.82
N SER A 61 20.16 -17.98 49.97
CA SER A 61 19.97 -19.08 50.93
C SER A 61 18.53 -19.64 50.97
N VAL A 62 18.42 -20.96 50.70
CA VAL A 62 17.78 -22.03 51.52
C VAL A 62 16.32 -21.76 51.96
N ILE A 63 15.31 -22.56 51.61
CA ILE A 63 14.96 -23.86 52.21
C ILE A 63 14.05 -24.68 51.28
N GLU A 64 14.29 -25.99 51.35
CA GLU A 64 13.66 -27.17 50.77
C GLU A 64 12.20 -27.50 51.18
N GLN A 65 11.54 -28.22 50.26
CA GLN A 65 10.71 -29.43 50.45
C GLN A 65 9.20 -29.38 50.84
N ALA A 66 8.50 -30.32 50.18
CA ALA A 66 7.27 -31.05 50.55
C ALA A 66 5.93 -30.30 50.35
N ASP A 67 4.79 -30.89 49.98
CA ASP A 67 4.40 -32.27 49.69
C ASP A 67 3.06 -32.27 48.91
N ARG A 68 2.67 -33.46 48.45
CA ARG A 68 1.46 -33.87 47.71
C ARG A 68 0.10 -33.31 48.17
N LYS A 69 -0.85 -33.14 47.22
CA LYS A 69 -2.05 -33.99 47.01
C LYS A 69 -3.10 -33.33 46.09
N GLU A 70 -3.57 -34.09 45.09
CA GLU A 70 -4.91 -33.93 44.48
C GLU A 70 -6.01 -34.38 45.46
N PRO A 71 -7.27 -33.95 45.25
CA PRO A 71 -8.22 -34.87 44.59
C PRO A 71 -9.24 -34.21 43.64
N THR A 72 -9.79 -35.05 42.76
CA THR A 72 -10.95 -34.87 41.83
C THR A 72 -12.29 -35.28 42.54
N PRO A 73 -13.44 -35.48 41.84
CA PRO A 73 -14.47 -34.49 41.49
C PRO A 73 -15.89 -34.90 42.00
N GLU A 74 -16.89 -34.02 41.94
CA GLU A 74 -18.31 -34.44 42.10
C GLU A 74 -19.23 -33.76 41.08
N ILE A 75 -20.16 -34.57 40.57
CA ILE A 75 -21.20 -34.35 39.57
C ILE A 75 -22.55 -34.38 40.29
N GLU A 76 -23.51 -33.52 39.93
CA GLU A 76 -24.97 -33.75 40.02
C GLU A 76 -25.64 -32.67 39.14
N ASP A 77 -26.23 -32.98 37.97
CA ASP A 77 -27.49 -33.67 37.65
C ASP A 77 -28.76 -32.81 37.89
N GLY A 78 -29.67 -32.76 36.90
CA GLY A 78 -30.95 -32.04 37.04
C GLY A 78 -31.65 -31.57 35.75
N LEU A 79 -32.49 -32.44 35.20
CA LEU A 79 -33.49 -32.20 34.14
C LEU A 79 -34.51 -31.07 34.46
N ILE A 80 -35.09 -30.44 33.41
CA ILE A 80 -36.53 -30.54 33.00
C ILE A 80 -36.82 -29.65 31.77
N LYS A 81 -37.66 -30.18 30.87
CA LYS A 81 -38.19 -29.58 29.62
C LYS A 81 -39.54 -28.84 29.81
N LEU A 82 -39.87 -28.06 28.76
CA LEU A 82 -41.19 -27.73 28.15
C LEU A 82 -41.91 -26.43 28.54
N GLY A 83 -42.26 -25.64 27.50
CA GLY A 83 -43.47 -24.78 27.53
C GLY A 83 -43.46 -23.52 26.64
N HIS A 84 -44.09 -23.63 25.47
CA HIS A 84 -44.56 -22.63 24.48
C HIS A 84 -44.73 -21.12 24.79
N LYS A 85 -44.39 -20.32 23.74
CA LYS A 85 -45.01 -19.10 23.15
C LYS A 85 -45.34 -17.87 24.03
N ILE A 86 -44.86 -16.69 23.62
CA ILE A 86 -45.62 -15.47 23.25
C ILE A 86 -44.65 -14.41 22.66
N GLU A 87 -45.18 -13.57 21.77
CA GLU A 87 -44.57 -12.50 20.98
C GLU A 87 -44.04 -11.29 21.79
N ASP A 88 -43.31 -10.44 21.06
CA ASP A 88 -42.86 -9.06 21.32
C ASP A 88 -41.74 -8.82 22.35
N ALA A 89 -40.55 -8.48 21.84
CA ALA A 89 -39.87 -7.22 22.17
C ALA A 89 -38.49 -7.06 21.49
N SER A 90 -38.22 -5.80 21.12
CA SER A 90 -36.93 -5.10 21.22
C SER A 90 -35.78 -5.48 20.27
N LEU A 91 -35.59 -4.59 19.27
CA LEU A 91 -34.34 -3.88 18.95
C LEU A 91 -33.07 -4.43 19.65
N SER A 92 -32.32 -5.29 18.97
CA SER A 92 -30.89 -5.48 19.24
C SER A 92 -30.08 -4.70 18.22
N LYS A 93 -29.32 -3.73 18.73
CA LYS A 93 -28.19 -3.10 18.05
C LYS A 93 -27.18 -4.20 17.72
N GLY A 94 -27.13 -4.59 16.45
CA GLY A 94 -26.04 -5.37 15.90
C GLY A 94 -24.84 -4.46 15.66
N GLU A 95 -23.87 -4.58 16.56
CA GLU A 95 -22.42 -4.40 16.39
C GLU A 95 -21.98 -3.81 15.04
N ALA A 96 -21.71 -2.50 15.05
CA ALA A 96 -20.84 -1.88 14.06
C ALA A 96 -19.43 -2.46 14.24
N SER A 97 -18.88 -3.06 13.19
CA SER A 97 -17.51 -3.55 13.20
C SER A 97 -16.58 -2.37 13.43
N GLU A 98 -15.89 -2.36 14.57
CA GLU A 98 -14.75 -1.48 14.82
C GLU A 98 -13.73 -1.73 13.71
N ALA A 99 -13.56 -0.73 12.84
CA ALA A 99 -12.44 -0.69 11.92
C ALA A 99 -11.16 -0.65 12.77
N GLU A 100 -10.32 -1.67 12.65
CA GLU A 100 -9.01 -1.71 13.28
C GLU A 100 -8.19 -0.48 12.83
N GLU A 101 -8.19 0.57 13.65
CA GLU A 101 -7.29 1.71 13.52
C GLU A 101 -5.88 1.21 13.84
N LEU A 102 -5.09 0.95 12.80
CA LEU A 102 -3.66 0.65 12.91
C LEU A 102 -2.94 1.81 13.62
N VAL A 103 -2.58 1.60 14.89
CA VAL A 103 -1.75 2.52 15.67
C VAL A 103 -0.35 2.52 15.08
N PHE A 104 -0.01 3.60 14.37
CA PHE A 104 1.32 3.81 13.79
C PHE A 104 2.20 4.58 14.78
N GLU A 105 3.20 3.92 15.38
CA GLU A 105 4.24 4.62 16.14
C GLU A 105 5.31 5.20 15.19
N LEU A 106 5.45 6.53 15.18
CA LEU A 106 6.47 7.22 14.39
C LEU A 106 7.89 6.91 14.92
N PRO A 107 8.82 6.44 14.06
CA PRO A 107 10.19 6.16 14.50
C PRO A 107 10.97 7.44 14.82
N SER A 108 11.61 7.47 15.99
CA SER A 108 12.30 8.64 16.56
C SER A 108 13.63 9.05 15.90
N ASN A 109 14.15 8.29 14.94
CA ASN A 109 15.53 8.43 14.44
C ASN A 109 15.65 8.46 12.90
N HIS A 110 14.75 9.15 12.20
CA HIS A 110 15.07 9.61 10.85
C HIS A 110 15.69 11.01 10.94
N VAL A 111 16.73 11.27 10.14
CA VAL A 111 17.12 12.65 9.81
C VAL A 111 15.82 13.33 9.41
N LYS A 112 15.35 14.33 10.19
CA LYS A 112 14.12 15.07 9.88
C LYS A 112 14.32 15.65 8.49
N GLU A 113 13.75 14.99 7.50
CA GLU A 113 13.75 15.49 6.15
C GLU A 113 13.00 16.81 6.17
N ASP A 114 13.59 17.84 5.57
CA ASP A 114 12.96 19.15 5.50
C ASP A 114 11.89 19.11 4.40
N PHE A 115 10.71 18.61 4.75
CA PHE A 115 9.57 18.49 3.84
C PHE A 115 9.14 19.86 3.32
N ALA A 116 9.25 20.93 4.13
CA ALA A 116 8.98 22.29 3.70
C ALA A 116 9.92 22.75 2.58
N LYS A 117 11.17 22.27 2.57
CA LYS A 117 12.10 22.52 1.46
C LYS A 117 11.81 21.66 0.23
N ARG A 118 11.42 20.39 0.42
CA ARG A 118 11.20 19.44 -0.69
C ARG A 118 9.84 19.62 -1.37
N TYR A 119 8.82 19.99 -0.60
CA TYR A 119 7.43 20.15 -1.00
C TYR A 119 6.86 21.45 -0.39
N PRO A 120 7.41 22.63 -0.73
CA PRO A 120 6.99 23.90 -0.15
C PRO A 120 5.49 24.17 -0.24
N CYS A 121 4.85 23.95 -1.38
CA CYS A 121 3.43 24.30 -1.55
C CYS A 121 2.53 23.38 -0.70
N LEU A 122 2.75 22.06 -0.76
CA LEU A 122 2.00 21.10 0.05
C LEU A 122 2.25 21.29 1.55
N SER A 123 3.49 21.58 1.95
CA SER A 123 3.82 21.81 3.36
C SER A 123 3.11 23.04 3.88
N GLU A 124 3.16 24.17 3.17
CA GLU A 124 2.46 25.41 3.56
C GLU A 124 0.94 25.19 3.67
N PHE A 125 0.36 24.51 2.67
CA PHE A 125 -1.08 24.21 2.65
C PHE A 125 -1.53 23.36 3.85
N LEU A 126 -0.76 22.32 4.18
CA LEU A 126 -1.06 21.38 5.27
C LEU A 126 -0.82 22.03 6.64
N GLU A 127 0.28 22.75 6.81
CA GLU A 127 0.62 23.45 8.06
C GLU A 127 -0.42 24.51 8.42
N GLY A 128 -0.91 25.26 7.42
CA GLY A 128 -2.01 26.21 7.59
C GLY A 128 -3.32 25.58 8.11
N ARG A 129 -3.42 24.26 8.10
CA ARG A 129 -4.56 23.46 8.60
C ARG A 129 -4.22 22.64 9.85
N GLY A 130 -3.04 22.85 10.44
CA GLY A 130 -2.58 22.08 11.60
C GLY A 130 -2.27 20.61 11.28
N ILE A 131 -1.87 20.33 10.04
CA ILE A 131 -1.44 19.01 9.57
C ILE A 131 0.06 19.05 9.35
N THR A 132 0.77 18.03 9.82
CA THR A 132 2.23 17.93 9.64
C THR A 132 2.59 16.67 8.86
N ILE A 133 3.41 16.82 7.82
CA ILE A 133 4.03 15.69 7.14
C ILE A 133 5.10 15.11 8.08
N CYS A 134 4.92 13.85 8.48
CA CYS A 134 5.82 13.16 9.39
C CYS A 134 6.78 12.24 8.66
N ASP A 135 6.33 11.65 7.56
CA ASP A 135 7.10 10.74 6.71
C ASP A 135 6.46 10.73 5.32
N VAL A 136 7.24 10.37 4.30
CA VAL A 136 6.74 10.19 2.93
C VAL A 136 7.30 8.88 2.38
N PHE A 137 6.73 8.39 1.28
CA PHE A 137 7.30 7.23 0.62
C PHE A 137 8.77 7.47 0.23
N ALA A 138 9.67 6.76 0.90
CA ALA A 138 11.06 6.58 0.50
C ALA A 138 11.24 5.13 0.06
N PRO A 139 11.67 4.85 -1.19
CA PRO A 139 11.91 3.49 -1.63
C PRO A 139 12.87 2.78 -0.67
N LEU A 140 12.42 1.68 -0.06
CA LEU A 140 13.25 0.83 0.79
C LEU A 140 14.14 -0.12 -0.03
N VAL A 141 14.12 0.03 -1.35
CA VAL A 141 14.81 -0.78 -2.35
C VAL A 141 15.80 0.07 -3.15
N PRO A 142 16.81 -0.56 -3.78
CA PRO A 142 17.68 0.14 -4.72
C PRO A 142 16.88 0.83 -5.82
N LYS A 143 17.35 2.01 -6.25
CA LYS A 143 16.67 2.83 -7.27
C LYS A 143 16.32 2.05 -8.54
N SER A 144 17.22 1.18 -9.02
CA SER A 144 16.97 0.35 -10.21
C SER A 144 15.77 -0.58 -10.06
N LEU A 145 15.54 -1.13 -8.86
CA LEU A 145 14.35 -1.94 -8.58
C LEU A 145 13.11 -1.05 -8.46
N ASP A 146 13.21 0.12 -7.82
CA ASP A 146 12.09 1.05 -7.74
C ASP A 146 11.63 1.53 -9.14
N ASP A 147 12.57 1.89 -10.01
CA ASP A 147 12.32 2.24 -11.41
C ASP A 147 11.63 1.06 -12.15
N ARG A 148 12.07 -0.17 -11.90
CA ARG A 148 11.43 -1.38 -12.48
C ARG A 148 10.01 -1.61 -11.95
N LEU A 149 9.75 -1.30 -10.67
CA LEU A 149 8.40 -1.37 -10.09
C LEU A 149 7.47 -0.31 -10.70
N GLU A 150 7.98 0.89 -10.99
CA GLU A 150 7.21 1.90 -11.74
C GLU A 150 6.83 1.41 -13.13
N GLU A 151 7.78 0.83 -13.87
CA GLU A 151 7.53 0.26 -15.20
C GLU A 151 6.47 -0.86 -15.16
N ILE A 152 6.58 -1.77 -14.20
CA ILE A 152 5.65 -2.88 -14.03
C ILE A 152 4.26 -2.36 -13.65
N ALA A 153 4.16 -1.43 -12.69
CA ALA A 153 2.89 -0.81 -12.30
C ALA A 153 2.20 -0.12 -13.49
N LEU A 154 2.96 0.65 -14.28
CA LEU A 154 2.44 1.30 -15.48
C LEU A 154 1.98 0.29 -16.54
N TYR A 155 2.75 -0.78 -16.73
CA TYR A 155 2.37 -1.87 -17.63
C TYR A 155 1.08 -2.55 -17.19
N MET A 156 0.95 -2.83 -15.89
CA MET A 156 -0.22 -3.48 -15.30
C MET A 156 -1.47 -2.63 -15.46
N GLY A 157 -1.41 -1.34 -15.12
CA GLY A 157 -2.56 -0.44 -15.26
C GLY A 157 -3.03 -0.27 -16.70
N ASN A 158 -2.09 -0.09 -17.64
CA ASN A 158 -2.39 0.06 -19.07
C ASN A 158 -2.89 -1.22 -19.77
N ARG A 159 -2.85 -2.36 -19.08
CA ARG A 159 -3.25 -3.67 -19.59
C ARG A 159 -4.16 -4.42 -18.63
N TYR A 160 -4.82 -3.71 -17.72
CA TYR A 160 -5.57 -4.32 -16.62
C TYR A 160 -6.61 -5.34 -17.12
N SER A 161 -7.33 -5.03 -18.21
CA SER A 161 -8.28 -5.95 -18.87
C SER A 161 -7.66 -7.27 -19.31
N ASP A 162 -6.44 -7.25 -19.83
CA ASP A 162 -5.72 -8.44 -20.28
C ASP A 162 -5.20 -9.26 -19.09
N ILE A 163 -4.76 -8.61 -18.00
CA ILE A 163 -4.06 -9.26 -16.88
C ILE A 163 -4.94 -9.57 -15.68
N TYR A 164 -6.20 -9.13 -15.68
CA TYR A 164 -7.12 -9.32 -14.55
C TYR A 164 -7.16 -10.77 -14.03
N PRO A 165 -7.28 -11.81 -14.89
CA PRO A 165 -7.28 -13.20 -14.40
C PRO A 165 -5.98 -13.60 -13.70
N LEU A 166 -4.83 -13.09 -14.17
CA LEU A 166 -3.53 -13.31 -13.52
C LEU A 166 -3.48 -12.64 -12.15
N LEU A 167 -3.90 -11.38 -12.07
CA LEU A 167 -3.92 -10.63 -10.81
C LEU A 167 -4.79 -11.30 -9.75
N LEU A 168 -5.96 -11.81 -10.16
CA LEU A 168 -6.85 -12.56 -9.27
C LEU A 168 -6.19 -13.84 -8.76
N ALA A 169 -5.53 -14.59 -9.64
CA ALA A 169 -4.80 -15.82 -9.27
C ALA A 169 -3.64 -15.54 -8.31
N ILE A 170 -2.88 -14.47 -8.54
CA ILE A 170 -1.79 -14.03 -7.65
C ILE A 170 -2.36 -13.64 -6.28
N LYS A 171 -3.36 -12.75 -6.23
CA LYS A 171 -3.97 -12.27 -4.98
C LYS A 171 -4.54 -13.44 -4.15
N ALA A 172 -5.22 -14.40 -4.79
CA ALA A 172 -5.78 -15.57 -4.12
C ALA A 172 -4.71 -16.48 -3.47
N ASN A 173 -3.48 -16.48 -3.99
CA ASN A 173 -2.38 -17.32 -3.51
C ASN A 173 -1.27 -16.52 -2.79
N LEU A 174 -1.44 -15.21 -2.62
CA LEU A 174 -0.41 -14.31 -2.11
C LEU A 174 -0.01 -14.63 -0.66
N ARG A 175 -0.98 -15.04 0.17
CA ARG A 175 -0.75 -15.38 1.57
C ARG A 175 -0.21 -16.80 1.76
N THR A 176 -0.62 -17.74 0.91
CA THR A 176 -0.25 -19.16 1.02
C THR A 176 1.06 -19.47 0.30
N GLY A 177 1.44 -18.65 -0.68
CA GLY A 177 2.57 -18.94 -1.57
C GLY A 177 2.34 -20.22 -2.37
N PHE A 178 1.09 -20.64 -2.60
CA PHE A 178 0.82 -21.86 -3.36
C PHE A 178 1.01 -21.65 -4.86
N ASN A 179 1.36 -22.74 -5.54
CA ASN A 179 1.39 -22.78 -6.98
C ASN A 179 -0.02 -22.58 -7.54
N PHE A 180 -0.13 -21.73 -8.54
CA PHE A 180 -1.34 -21.58 -9.33
C PHE A 180 -1.07 -21.89 -10.79
N SER A 181 -2.12 -22.37 -11.48
CA SER A 181 -2.12 -22.58 -12.91
C SER A 181 -3.25 -21.75 -13.50
N LEU A 182 -2.92 -20.89 -14.45
CA LEU A 182 -3.89 -20.09 -15.19
C LEU A 182 -3.95 -20.58 -16.63
N ASP A 183 -5.16 -20.95 -17.05
CA ASP A 183 -5.44 -21.41 -18.41
C ASP A 183 -5.84 -20.22 -19.28
N PHE A 184 -5.22 -20.09 -20.45
CA PHE A 184 -5.48 -19.02 -21.41
C PHE A 184 -6.19 -19.51 -22.67
N THR A 185 -6.74 -20.73 -22.67
CA THR A 185 -7.52 -21.26 -23.81
C THR A 185 -8.69 -20.35 -24.21
N SER A 186 -9.24 -19.59 -23.25
CA SER A 186 -10.29 -18.59 -23.49
C SER A 186 -9.75 -17.17 -23.70
N CYS A 187 -8.45 -16.93 -23.52
CA CYS A 187 -7.85 -15.61 -23.71
C CYS A 187 -7.42 -15.40 -25.16
N SER A 188 -7.39 -14.12 -25.58
CA SER A 188 -6.82 -13.79 -26.89
C SER A 188 -5.31 -14.06 -26.92
N ALA A 189 -4.76 -14.37 -28.10
CA ALA A 189 -3.32 -14.53 -28.28
C ALA A 189 -2.52 -13.26 -27.89
N SER A 190 -3.15 -12.08 -27.97
CA SER A 190 -2.57 -10.82 -27.49
C SER A 190 -2.47 -10.80 -25.98
N SER A 191 -3.57 -11.12 -25.28
CA SER A 191 -3.62 -11.16 -23.82
C SER A 191 -2.64 -12.20 -23.25
N ALA A 192 -2.50 -13.36 -23.89
CA ALA A 192 -1.52 -14.37 -23.50
C ALA A 192 -0.06 -13.85 -23.55
N LYS A 193 0.29 -13.08 -24.60
CA LYS A 193 1.61 -12.43 -24.70
C LYS A 193 1.82 -11.35 -23.65
N VAL A 194 0.76 -10.58 -23.34
CA VAL A 194 0.79 -9.57 -22.29
C VAL A 194 1.06 -10.20 -20.92
N ILE A 195 0.38 -11.31 -20.64
CA ILE A 195 0.53 -12.07 -19.39
C ILE A 195 1.92 -12.72 -19.31
N ASP A 196 2.40 -13.39 -20.36
CA ASP A 196 3.75 -13.97 -20.40
C ASP A 196 4.83 -12.89 -20.13
N LYS A 197 4.72 -11.73 -20.78
CA LYS A 197 5.63 -10.60 -20.56
C LYS A 197 5.59 -10.10 -19.11
N LEU A 198 4.40 -9.95 -18.52
CA LEU A 198 4.27 -9.51 -17.13
C LEU A 198 4.86 -10.55 -16.17
N CYS A 199 4.56 -11.83 -16.35
CA CYS A 199 5.10 -12.89 -15.49
C CYS A 199 6.63 -12.97 -15.58
N ARG A 200 7.24 -12.80 -16.76
CA ARG A 200 8.69 -12.70 -16.89
C ARG A 200 9.26 -11.54 -16.08
N ALA A 201 8.67 -10.35 -16.22
CA ALA A 201 9.12 -9.16 -15.49
C ALA A 201 8.99 -9.34 -13.96
N LEU A 202 7.90 -9.95 -13.49
CA LEU A 202 7.70 -10.26 -12.07
C LEU A 202 8.67 -11.33 -11.56
N TYR A 203 8.97 -12.34 -12.38
CA TYR A 203 9.95 -13.38 -12.06
C TYR A 203 11.38 -12.83 -11.99
N GLU A 204 11.75 -11.93 -12.91
CA GLU A 204 13.05 -11.24 -12.94
C GLU A 204 13.32 -10.47 -11.64
N ILE A 205 12.29 -9.87 -11.03
CA ILE A 205 12.41 -9.14 -9.76
C ILE A 205 12.08 -10.00 -8.52
N ALA A 206 11.98 -11.33 -8.68
CA ALA A 206 11.64 -12.28 -7.63
C ALA A 206 10.29 -12.01 -6.93
N PHE A 207 9.31 -11.43 -7.64
CA PHE A 207 7.92 -11.33 -7.16
C PHE A 207 7.11 -12.58 -7.52
N LEU A 208 7.62 -13.37 -8.48
CA LEU A 208 7.26 -14.77 -8.65
C LEU A 208 8.48 -15.62 -8.29
N ASP A 209 8.29 -16.61 -7.41
CA ASP A 209 9.35 -17.57 -7.06
C ASP A 209 9.52 -18.62 -8.14
N GLU A 210 8.42 -18.99 -8.79
CA GLU A 210 8.36 -19.94 -9.90
C GLU A 210 7.52 -19.35 -11.02
N TYR A 211 7.94 -19.62 -12.25
CA TYR A 211 7.21 -19.23 -13.44
C TYR A 211 7.55 -20.17 -14.61
N ARG A 212 6.52 -20.69 -15.26
CA ARG A 212 6.60 -21.51 -16.46
C ARG A 212 5.46 -21.17 -17.40
N TYR A 213 5.81 -20.78 -18.63
CA TYR A 213 4.87 -20.65 -19.73
C TYR A 213 4.80 -21.98 -20.51
N LEU A 214 3.60 -22.52 -20.62
CA LEU A 214 3.29 -23.70 -21.42
C LEU A 214 2.53 -23.24 -22.66
N GLY A 215 3.20 -23.28 -23.81
CA GLY A 215 2.62 -22.94 -25.11
C GLY A 215 1.65 -24.02 -25.61
N TYR A 216 1.47 -24.10 -26.93
CA TYR A 216 0.66 -25.17 -27.53
C TYR A 216 1.17 -26.55 -27.11
N PRO A 217 0.28 -27.51 -26.77
CA PRO A 217 -1.19 -27.41 -26.78
C PRO A 217 -1.82 -26.93 -25.46
N ASP A 218 -1.02 -26.71 -24.41
CA ASP A 218 -1.50 -26.52 -23.04
C ASP A 218 -2.01 -25.11 -22.74
N PHE A 219 -1.43 -24.08 -23.37
CA PHE A 219 -1.80 -22.66 -23.23
C PHE A 219 -1.99 -22.21 -21.78
N LYS A 220 -0.99 -22.49 -20.93
CA LYS A 220 -1.04 -22.24 -19.48
C LYS A 220 0.14 -21.44 -18.98
N VAL A 221 -0.06 -20.72 -17.89
CA VAL A 221 1.02 -20.25 -17.01
C VAL A 221 0.90 -20.97 -15.70
N GLN A 222 2.01 -21.53 -15.26
CA GLN A 222 2.18 -22.06 -13.92
C GLN A 222 3.13 -21.12 -13.18
N ALA A 223 2.74 -20.64 -12.01
CA ALA A 223 3.55 -19.72 -11.25
C ALA A 223 3.29 -19.83 -9.75
N ARG A 224 4.22 -19.30 -8.96
CA ARG A 224 4.12 -19.15 -7.51
C ARG A 224 4.43 -17.71 -7.14
N ALA A 225 3.50 -17.05 -6.48
CA ALA A 225 3.73 -15.71 -5.96
C ALA A 225 4.73 -15.78 -4.80
N SER A 226 5.68 -14.85 -4.77
CA SER A 226 6.60 -14.73 -3.65
C SER A 226 5.86 -14.23 -2.41
N THR A 227 6.18 -14.78 -1.25
CA THR A 227 5.61 -14.37 0.05
C THR A 227 6.42 -13.27 0.73
N ILE A 228 7.50 -12.79 0.10
CA ILE A 228 8.28 -11.67 0.65
C ILE A 228 7.40 -10.42 0.80
N GLY A 229 7.57 -9.69 1.90
CA GLY A 229 6.68 -8.59 2.27
C GLY A 229 6.56 -7.49 1.19
N ILE A 230 7.61 -7.23 0.42
CA ILE A 230 7.55 -6.24 -0.67
C ILE A 230 6.68 -6.71 -1.85
N ALA A 231 6.74 -7.99 -2.23
CA ALA A 231 5.90 -8.56 -3.27
C ALA A 231 4.44 -8.58 -2.79
N HIS A 232 4.24 -8.97 -1.53
CA HIS A 232 2.93 -8.93 -0.88
C HIS A 232 2.32 -7.52 -0.96
N ASN A 233 3.01 -6.50 -0.45
CA ASN A 233 2.52 -5.10 -0.47
C ASN A 233 2.28 -4.59 -1.89
N PHE A 234 3.17 -4.94 -2.82
CA PHE A 234 2.99 -4.60 -4.23
C PHE A 234 1.66 -5.13 -4.77
N PHE A 235 1.39 -6.43 -4.65
CA PHE A 235 0.16 -7.04 -5.17
C PHE A 235 -1.10 -6.68 -4.36
N SER A 236 -0.97 -6.34 -3.08
CA SER A 236 -2.09 -5.92 -2.23
C SER A 236 -2.63 -4.53 -2.57
N GLY A 237 -1.85 -3.65 -3.19
CA GLY A 237 -2.35 -2.34 -3.61
C GLY A 237 -1.31 -1.35 -4.12
N PHE A 238 -0.05 -1.46 -3.68
CA PHE A 238 0.96 -0.44 -3.99
C PHE A 238 1.26 -0.29 -5.49
N TRP A 239 1.08 -1.36 -6.29
CA TRP A 239 1.20 -1.24 -7.74
C TRP A 239 0.18 -0.25 -8.33
N PHE A 240 -1.02 -0.21 -7.75
CA PHE A 240 -2.10 0.64 -8.24
C PHE A 240 -1.90 2.10 -7.84
N GLU A 241 -1.44 2.36 -6.61
CA GLU A 241 -1.02 3.69 -6.16
C GLU A 241 0.10 4.26 -7.06
N ARG A 242 1.10 3.43 -7.40
CA ARG A 242 2.17 3.79 -8.36
C ARG A 242 1.60 4.15 -9.73
N TYR A 243 0.69 3.33 -10.25
CA TYR A 243 0.04 3.57 -11.53
C TYR A 243 -0.76 4.88 -11.55
N VAL A 244 -1.61 5.12 -10.54
CA VAL A 244 -2.41 6.34 -10.43
C VAL A 244 -1.51 7.57 -10.30
N ALA A 245 -0.43 7.50 -9.51
CA ALA A 245 0.52 8.60 -9.39
C ALA A 245 1.19 8.95 -10.74
N GLN A 246 1.53 7.94 -11.55
CA GLN A 246 2.08 8.15 -12.89
C GLN A 246 1.04 8.76 -13.84
N LEU A 247 -0.23 8.32 -13.80
CA LEU A 247 -1.32 8.94 -14.56
C LEU A 247 -1.51 10.40 -14.17
N THR A 248 -1.55 10.70 -12.88
CA THR A 248 -1.66 12.05 -12.33
C THR A 248 -0.53 12.94 -12.82
N ALA A 249 0.73 12.49 -12.70
CA ALA A 249 1.88 13.24 -13.18
C ALA A 249 1.82 13.52 -14.68
N ALA A 250 1.35 12.56 -15.50
CA ALA A 250 1.16 12.75 -16.93
C ALA A 250 0.07 13.78 -17.26
N VAL A 251 -1.07 13.72 -16.55
CA VAL A 251 -2.16 14.70 -16.69
C VAL A 251 -1.70 16.10 -16.31
N VAL A 252 -1.07 16.25 -15.14
CA VAL A 252 -0.58 17.57 -14.68
C VAL A 252 0.46 18.13 -15.65
N LYS A 253 1.38 17.30 -16.14
CA LYS A 253 2.35 17.72 -17.17
C LYS A 253 1.69 18.20 -18.45
N SER A 254 0.60 17.57 -18.89
CA SER A 254 -0.18 18.01 -20.04
C SER A 254 -0.86 19.35 -19.77
N VAL A 255 -1.64 19.44 -18.70
CA VAL A 255 -2.42 20.64 -18.36
C VAL A 255 -1.50 21.83 -18.10
N ARG A 256 -0.37 21.64 -17.41
CA ARG A 256 0.59 22.72 -17.17
C ARG A 256 1.13 23.37 -18.44
N ARG A 257 1.30 22.60 -19.52
CA ARG A 257 1.69 23.16 -20.83
C ARG A 257 0.57 24.01 -21.44
N GLU A 258 -0.68 23.62 -21.25
CA GLU A 258 -1.84 24.38 -21.71
C GLU A 258 -1.95 25.76 -21.04
N PHE A 259 -1.42 25.91 -19.82
CA PHE A 259 -1.44 27.17 -19.03
C PHE A 259 -0.05 27.82 -18.84
N ASN A 260 0.99 27.34 -19.54
CA ASN A 260 2.37 27.83 -19.43
C ASN A 260 2.93 27.87 -17.99
N LEU A 261 2.63 26.84 -17.19
CA LEU A 261 3.06 26.72 -15.79
C LEU A 261 4.44 26.08 -15.64
N ALA A 262 5.26 26.64 -14.75
CA ALA A 262 6.63 26.21 -14.49
C ALA A 262 6.72 24.86 -13.75
N GLU A 263 7.87 24.18 -13.83
CA GLU A 263 8.05 22.83 -13.27
C GLU A 263 7.92 22.74 -11.76
N ASN A 264 8.38 23.76 -11.07
CA ASN A 264 8.30 23.91 -9.62
C ASN A 264 6.90 24.27 -9.11
N GLU A 265 5.91 24.49 -9.98
CA GLU A 265 4.52 24.72 -9.58
C GLU A 265 3.73 23.41 -9.42
N PHE A 266 4.40 22.26 -9.45
CA PHE A 266 3.79 20.94 -9.27
C PHE A 266 4.56 20.12 -8.26
N GLU A 267 3.83 19.56 -7.31
CA GLU A 267 4.36 18.59 -6.35
C GLU A 267 3.44 17.39 -6.28
N ILE A 268 4.05 16.22 -6.07
CA ILE A 268 3.34 14.98 -5.80
C ILE A 268 4.05 14.23 -4.67
N ILE A 269 3.28 13.86 -3.65
CA ILE A 269 3.74 13.04 -2.53
C ILE A 269 2.94 11.74 -2.57
N ARG A 270 3.64 10.61 -2.45
CA ARG A 270 3.02 9.29 -2.31
C ARG A 270 3.15 8.78 -0.88
N ASN A 271 2.14 8.07 -0.42
CA ASN A 271 2.03 7.37 0.87
C ASN A 271 2.54 8.28 2.01
N ALA A 272 1.99 9.49 2.07
CA ALA A 272 2.33 10.50 3.05
C ALA A 272 1.79 10.08 4.41
N LYS A 273 2.66 9.98 5.42
CA LYS A 273 2.23 9.83 6.81
C LYS A 273 2.10 11.21 7.42
N LEU A 274 0.89 11.53 7.83
CA LEU A 274 0.49 12.83 8.35
C LEU A 274 0.17 12.71 9.83
N MET A 275 0.47 13.76 10.58
CA MET A 275 -0.07 13.97 11.91
C MET A 275 -1.14 15.05 11.83
N CYS A 276 -2.36 14.68 12.19
CA CYS A 276 -3.53 15.53 12.11
C CYS A 276 -4.13 15.70 13.49
N GLN A 277 -3.92 16.85 14.13
CA GLN A 277 -4.42 17.09 15.50
C GLN A 277 -4.01 16.00 16.51
N GLY A 278 -2.81 15.43 16.35
CA GLY A 278 -2.30 14.35 17.20
C GLY A 278 -2.72 12.93 16.77
N ILE A 279 -3.48 12.79 15.68
CA ILE A 279 -3.91 11.51 15.14
C ILE A 279 -3.11 11.16 13.87
N PRO A 280 -2.42 10.01 13.82
CA PRO A 280 -1.69 9.59 12.63
C PRO A 280 -2.66 9.18 11.51
N ARG A 281 -2.34 9.60 10.29
CA ARG A 281 -3.12 9.33 9.07
C ARG A 281 -2.17 9.05 7.92
N GLU A 282 -2.53 8.13 7.03
CA GLU A 282 -1.75 7.83 5.81
C GLU A 282 -2.54 8.23 4.57
N ARG A 283 -1.90 8.87 3.60
CA ARG A 283 -2.54 9.33 2.36
C ARG A 283 -1.80 8.83 1.15
N ASP A 284 -2.51 8.14 0.26
CA ASP A 284 -1.93 7.49 -0.91
C ASP A 284 -1.24 8.51 -1.82
N ILE A 285 -1.94 9.56 -2.25
CA ILE A 285 -1.38 10.59 -3.14
C ILE A 285 -1.89 11.98 -2.75
N LEU A 286 -0.94 12.90 -2.53
CA LEU A 286 -1.20 14.33 -2.41
C LEU A 286 -0.57 15.06 -3.60
N VAL A 287 -1.29 16.06 -4.12
CA VAL A 287 -0.86 16.82 -5.30
C VAL A 287 -1.04 18.30 -5.04
N SER A 288 -0.05 19.11 -5.42
CA SER A 288 -0.22 20.55 -5.63
C SER A 288 0.04 20.90 -7.10
N CYS A 289 -0.75 21.81 -7.66
CA CYS A 289 -0.51 22.41 -8.97
C CYS A 289 -0.95 23.87 -8.94
N ALA A 290 0.00 24.82 -8.98
CA ALA A 290 -0.28 26.26 -8.99
C ALA A 290 -1.29 26.72 -7.91
N ASN A 291 -1.02 26.34 -6.66
CA ASN A 291 -1.86 26.55 -5.46
C ASN A 291 -3.24 25.86 -5.48
N GLN A 292 -3.45 24.89 -6.37
CA GLN A 292 -4.56 23.95 -6.29
C GLN A 292 -4.08 22.66 -5.63
N TYR A 293 -4.86 22.13 -4.69
CA TYR A 293 -4.45 21.00 -3.85
C TYR A 293 -5.45 19.86 -3.95
N TYR A 294 -4.93 18.66 -4.18
CA TYR A 294 -5.73 17.46 -4.40
C TYR A 294 -5.26 16.31 -3.51
N TRP A 295 -6.21 15.47 -3.15
CA TRP A 295 -5.95 14.18 -2.49
C TRP A 295 -6.59 13.08 -3.34
N LEU A 296 -5.80 12.05 -3.65
CA LEU A 296 -6.26 10.86 -4.34
C LEU A 296 -6.05 9.66 -3.43
N GLU A 297 -7.12 8.92 -3.20
CA GLU A 297 -7.15 7.64 -2.51
C GLU A 297 -7.30 6.51 -3.54
N CYS A 298 -6.54 5.44 -3.44
CA CYS A 298 -6.49 4.35 -4.41
C CYS A 298 -7.09 3.06 -3.84
N LYS A 299 -8.06 2.46 -4.53
CA LYS A 299 -8.64 1.17 -4.17
C LYS A 299 -8.48 0.15 -5.30
N SER A 300 -7.64 -0.86 -5.08
CA SER A 300 -7.37 -1.92 -6.06
C SER A 300 -8.29 -3.16 -5.94
N GLY A 301 -9.25 -3.13 -5.02
CA GLY A 301 -10.21 -4.22 -4.76
C GLY A 301 -11.66 -3.78 -4.98
N ASP A 302 -12.56 -4.76 -5.07
CA ASP A 302 -13.92 -4.56 -5.58
C ASP A 302 -14.86 -3.86 -4.56
N ASN A 303 -14.58 -3.97 -3.27
CA ASN A 303 -15.42 -3.39 -2.20
C ASN A 303 -14.99 -1.97 -1.79
N TYR A 304 -14.82 -1.07 -2.75
CA TYR A 304 -14.47 0.32 -2.44
C TYR A 304 -15.60 1.09 -1.74
N ILE A 305 -16.85 0.63 -1.89
CA ILE A 305 -18.06 1.28 -1.34
C ILE A 305 -17.98 1.40 0.19
N ASP A 306 -17.51 0.34 0.87
CA ASP A 306 -17.42 0.29 2.33
C ASP A 306 -16.42 1.32 2.87
N SER A 307 -15.47 1.77 2.05
CA SER A 307 -14.49 2.77 2.44
C SER A 307 -15.01 4.21 2.34
N ILE A 308 -16.11 4.47 1.63
CA ILE A 308 -16.60 5.83 1.33
C ILE A 308 -16.92 6.62 2.62
N ALA A 309 -17.60 5.98 3.59
CA ALA A 309 -18.03 6.63 4.82
C ALA A 309 -16.85 7.13 5.68
N ALA A 310 -15.70 6.43 5.65
CA ALA A 310 -14.49 6.85 6.36
C ALA A 310 -13.90 8.13 5.75
N TYR A 311 -14.02 8.31 4.43
CA TYR A 311 -13.52 9.49 3.72
C TYR A 311 -14.47 10.69 3.81
N ASP A 312 -15.77 10.43 4.00
CA ASP A 312 -16.79 11.45 4.30
C ASP A 312 -16.43 12.27 5.55
N THR A 313 -15.97 11.59 6.61
CA THR A 313 -15.56 12.26 7.86
C THR A 313 -14.26 13.06 7.68
N PHE A 314 -13.37 12.60 6.80
CA PHE A 314 -12.05 13.17 6.63
C PHE A 314 -12.05 14.45 5.80
N SER A 315 -12.63 14.45 4.59
CA SER A 315 -12.60 15.63 3.70
C SER A 315 -13.14 16.91 4.39
N ALA A 316 -14.18 16.76 5.22
CA ALA A 316 -14.78 17.85 5.99
C ALA A 316 -13.84 18.45 7.05
N HIS A 317 -12.93 17.66 7.62
CA HIS A 317 -12.02 18.12 8.69
C HIS A 317 -10.77 18.85 8.17
N PHE A 318 -10.35 18.59 6.93
CA PHE A 318 -9.07 19.07 6.42
C PHE A 318 -9.17 20.24 5.44
N GLY A 319 -10.39 20.71 5.13
CA GLY A 319 -10.57 21.93 4.33
C GLY A 319 -9.92 21.85 2.95
N PHE A 320 -9.83 20.64 2.38
CA PHE A 320 -9.74 20.49 0.94
C PHE A 320 -11.07 20.95 0.33
N GLU A 321 -11.03 21.59 -0.84
CA GLU A 321 -12.28 21.75 -1.59
C GLU A 321 -12.83 20.34 -1.86
N GLN A 322 -14.11 20.12 -1.58
CA GLN A 322 -14.74 18.79 -1.67
C GLN A 322 -14.54 18.15 -3.05
N ASP A 323 -14.53 18.98 -4.10
CA ASP A 323 -14.28 18.57 -5.47
C ASP A 323 -12.84 18.10 -5.72
N ASN A 324 -11.87 18.47 -4.89
CA ASN A 324 -10.45 18.15 -5.13
C ASN A 324 -10.02 16.82 -4.49
N CYS A 325 -10.95 16.07 -3.92
CA CYS A 325 -10.72 14.75 -3.35
C CYS A 325 -11.24 13.66 -4.29
N PHE A 326 -10.40 12.66 -4.59
CA PHE A 326 -10.75 11.49 -5.39
C PHE A 326 -10.61 10.19 -4.59
N LEU A 327 -11.56 9.28 -4.78
CA LEU A 327 -11.31 7.85 -4.64
C LEU A 327 -11.25 7.25 -6.03
N VAL A 328 -10.06 6.78 -6.40
CA VAL A 328 -9.81 6.08 -7.65
C VAL A 328 -9.91 4.59 -7.40
N PHE A 329 -10.90 3.93 -8.00
CA PHE A 329 -11.05 2.47 -7.90
C PHE A 329 -10.61 1.78 -9.19
N LEU A 330 -9.97 0.63 -9.05
CA LEU A 330 -9.45 -0.12 -10.19
C LEU A 330 -10.60 -0.73 -11.00
N SER A 331 -10.78 -0.28 -12.23
CA SER A 331 -11.78 -0.78 -13.16
C SER A 331 -11.38 -0.49 -14.60
N ASN A 332 -11.73 -1.40 -15.51
CA ASN A 332 -11.63 -1.18 -16.97
C ASN A 332 -12.86 -0.47 -17.53
N GLU A 333 -13.97 -0.51 -16.80
CA GLU A 333 -15.20 0.16 -17.18
C GLU A 333 -15.22 1.57 -16.61
N ALA A 334 -15.71 2.47 -17.44
CA ALA A 334 -16.07 3.82 -17.05
C ALA A 334 -17.05 3.78 -15.88
N GLY A 335 -16.87 4.70 -14.94
CA GLY A 335 -17.56 4.65 -13.66
C GLY A 335 -17.22 5.89 -12.88
N TYR A 336 -18.26 6.66 -12.58
CA TYR A 336 -18.14 7.92 -11.86
C TYR A 336 -19.40 8.18 -11.05
N HIS A 337 -19.21 8.55 -9.79
CA HIS A 337 -20.26 9.10 -8.94
C HIS A 337 -19.65 9.98 -7.85
N ARG A 338 -20.48 10.67 -7.09
CA ARG A 338 -20.05 11.47 -5.94
C ARG A 338 -20.52 10.80 -4.66
N ALA A 339 -19.66 10.82 -3.65
CA ALA A 339 -20.06 10.47 -2.30
C ALA A 339 -21.12 11.47 -1.79
N ALA A 340 -22.20 10.97 -1.22
CA ALA A 340 -23.32 11.80 -0.77
C ALA A 340 -22.95 12.73 0.40
N GLY A 341 -21.98 12.34 1.24
CA GLY A 341 -21.53 13.11 2.40
C GLY A 341 -20.40 14.09 2.07
N SER A 342 -19.20 13.58 1.73
CA SER A 342 -18.01 14.41 1.46
C SER A 342 -18.10 15.25 0.20
N GLY A 343 -18.93 14.85 -0.77
CA GLY A 343 -18.81 15.32 -2.14
C GLY A 343 -17.58 14.76 -2.89
N MET A 344 -16.80 13.85 -2.28
CA MET A 344 -15.62 13.24 -2.89
C MET A 344 -15.97 12.59 -4.23
N GLN A 345 -15.10 12.79 -5.22
CA GLN A 345 -15.26 12.22 -6.54
C GLN A 345 -14.83 10.75 -6.54
N ILE A 346 -15.74 9.84 -6.83
CA ILE A 346 -15.44 8.42 -6.91
C ILE A 346 -15.37 8.04 -8.37
N CYS A 347 -14.19 7.63 -8.83
CA CYS A 347 -13.91 7.46 -10.24
C CYS A 347 -13.14 6.16 -10.52
N SER A 348 -13.51 5.48 -11.59
CA SER A 348 -12.75 4.34 -12.11
C SER A 348 -11.39 4.79 -12.64
N SER A 349 -10.39 3.90 -12.57
CA SER A 349 -9.09 4.12 -13.24
C SER A 349 -9.21 4.36 -14.74
N ALA A 350 -10.28 3.88 -15.40
CA ALA A 350 -10.53 4.09 -16.81
C ALA A 350 -10.94 5.53 -17.16
N GLU A 351 -11.65 6.23 -16.27
CA GLU A 351 -12.08 7.62 -16.47
C GLU A 351 -11.25 8.66 -15.70
N PHE A 352 -10.41 8.22 -14.76
CA PHE A 352 -9.69 9.12 -13.86
C PHE A 352 -8.91 10.23 -14.59
N SER A 353 -8.12 9.87 -15.61
CA SER A 353 -7.23 10.82 -16.28
C SER A 353 -7.99 11.99 -16.93
N SER A 354 -9.13 11.73 -17.59
CA SER A 354 -9.92 12.80 -18.21
C SER A 354 -10.62 13.66 -17.16
N ARG A 355 -11.22 13.04 -16.15
CA ARG A 355 -11.89 13.74 -15.04
C ARG A 355 -10.94 14.64 -14.27
N PHE A 356 -9.77 14.13 -13.92
CA PHE A 356 -8.76 14.90 -13.21
C PHE A 356 -8.22 16.06 -14.06
N ALA A 357 -8.01 15.83 -15.37
CA ALA A 357 -7.61 16.89 -16.28
C ALA A 357 -8.65 18.02 -16.35
N ASP A 358 -9.93 17.67 -16.53
CA ASP A 358 -11.01 18.65 -16.64
C ASP A 358 -11.19 19.46 -15.34
N LEU A 359 -11.13 18.79 -14.18
CA LEU A 359 -11.15 19.47 -12.89
C LEU A 359 -9.96 20.41 -12.73
N LEU A 360 -8.74 19.95 -13.04
CA LEU A 360 -7.54 20.76 -12.90
C LEU A 360 -7.61 22.01 -13.79
N ARG A 361 -8.01 21.86 -15.06
CA ARG A 361 -8.22 23.01 -15.95
C ARG A 361 -9.26 23.99 -15.38
N HIS A 362 -10.39 23.48 -14.92
CA HIS A 362 -11.44 24.29 -14.33
C HIS A 362 -10.96 25.08 -13.12
N ASN A 363 -10.21 24.44 -12.21
CA ASN A 363 -9.67 25.11 -11.02
C ASN A 363 -8.62 26.17 -11.37
N LEU A 364 -7.77 25.91 -12.37
CA LEU A 364 -6.81 26.88 -12.86
C LEU A 364 -7.51 28.09 -13.48
N GLU A 365 -8.53 27.89 -14.32
CA GLU A 365 -9.34 28.97 -14.90
C GLU A 365 -10.05 29.79 -13.82
N LYS A 366 -10.65 29.12 -12.83
CA LYS A 366 -11.28 29.76 -11.66
C LYS A 366 -10.27 30.58 -10.84
N ALA A 367 -9.02 30.13 -10.77
CA ALA A 367 -7.92 30.83 -10.11
C ALA A 367 -7.31 31.96 -10.97
N GLY A 368 -7.81 32.19 -12.20
CA GLY A 368 -7.39 33.28 -13.08
C GLY A 368 -6.24 32.94 -14.02
N TYR A 369 -5.83 31.68 -14.11
CA TYR A 369 -4.87 31.24 -15.14
C TYR A 369 -5.57 31.17 -16.50
N VAL A 370 -4.85 31.57 -17.56
CA VAL A 370 -5.36 31.61 -18.93
C VAL A 370 -4.62 30.58 -19.77
N ARG A 371 -5.34 29.90 -20.67
CA ARG A 371 -4.74 28.94 -21.59
C ARG A 371 -3.91 29.67 -22.66
N VAL A 372 -2.81 29.07 -23.09
CA VAL A 372 -1.92 29.61 -24.13
C VAL A 372 -2.68 29.88 -25.44
N ASP A 373 -3.66 29.05 -25.79
CA ASP A 373 -4.45 29.21 -27.03
C ASP A 373 -5.53 30.31 -26.94
N GLN A 374 -5.71 30.93 -25.77
CA GLN A 374 -6.68 32.00 -25.52
C GLN A 374 -6.04 33.39 -25.34
N VAL A 375 -4.70 33.46 -25.43
CA VAL A 375 -3.89 34.69 -25.41
C VAL A 375 -3.39 34.97 -26.82
#